data_AF-A0A7C1KR66-F1
#
_entry.id   AF-A0A7C1KR66-F1
#
_cell.length_a   1.000
_cell.length_b   1.000
_cell.length_c   1.000
_cell.angle_alpha   90.00
_cell.angle_beta   90.00
_cell.angle_gamma   90.00
#
_symmetry.space_group_name_H-M   'P 1'
#
loop_
_entity.id
_entity.type
_entity.pdbx_description
1 polymer ?
#
loop_
_entity_poly.entity_id
_entity_poly.type
_entity_poly.pdbx_seq_one_letter_code
_entity_poly.pdbx_strand_id
1 'polypeptide(L)'
;MNAVLKRTGDNIPESLKNNDIAKAYYGCICEVFESHKDDGVDTVNAATEASLAIDNIIMNMRIVNWTTNSDRQNQMRNKIEDRIFELRDKYNFELAFDEIDSIMDQCLDIAKVRVP
;
A
#
# COMPACT_ATOMS: atom_id res chain seq x y z
N MET A 1 2.29 23.16 9.77
CA MET A 1 2.78 22.45 8.57
C MET A 1 1.84 21.28 8.33
N ASN A 2 0.76 21.47 7.57
CA ASN A 2 -0.13 20.40 7.15
C ASN A 2 -0.08 20.40 5.62
N ALA A 3 0.76 19.54 5.05
CA ALA A 3 0.71 19.26 3.63
C ALA A 3 -0.59 18.50 3.38
N VAL A 4 -1.63 19.26 3.05
CA VAL A 4 -2.92 18.75 2.60
C VAL A 4 -2.62 18.02 1.29
N LEU A 5 -2.55 16.68 1.36
CA LEU A 5 -2.42 15.76 0.24
C LEU A 5 -3.40 16.21 -0.85
N LYS A 6 -2.86 16.73 -1.95
CA LYS A 6 -3.66 17.29 -3.03
C LYS A 6 -4.39 16.17 -3.75
N ARG A 7 -5.69 16.03 -3.45
CA ARG A 7 -6.76 15.82 -4.42
C ARG A 7 -6.57 14.70 -5.46
N THR A 8 -6.21 13.49 -5.04
CA THR A 8 -6.45 12.24 -5.82
C THR A 8 -7.90 11.75 -5.70
N GLY A 9 -8.87 12.67 -5.52
CA GLY A 9 -10.27 12.34 -5.30
C GLY A 9 -11.03 11.97 -6.58
N ASP A 10 -10.54 12.42 -7.73
CA ASP A 10 -11.26 12.28 -9.00
C ASP A 10 -10.96 10.95 -9.74
N ASN A 11 -9.91 10.22 -9.33
CA ASN A 11 -9.49 8.93 -9.90
C ASN A 11 -9.27 7.85 -8.83
N ILE A 12 -10.22 7.72 -7.88
CA ILE A 12 -10.22 6.57 -6.95
C ILE A 12 -10.95 5.40 -7.65
N PRO A 13 -10.28 4.26 -7.83
CA PRO A 13 -10.89 3.08 -8.44
C PRO A 13 -12.11 2.59 -7.67
N GLU A 14 -13.12 2.11 -8.39
CA GLU A 14 -14.42 1.76 -7.79
C GLU A 14 -14.30 0.70 -6.69
N SER A 15 -13.35 -0.22 -6.84
CA SER A 15 -13.02 -1.25 -5.84
C SER A 15 -12.60 -0.67 -4.49
N LEU A 16 -12.08 0.55 -4.44
CA LEU A 16 -11.64 1.23 -3.22
C LEU A 16 -12.70 2.16 -2.62
N LYS A 17 -13.77 2.50 -3.34
CA LYS A 17 -14.76 3.49 -2.88
C LYS A 17 -15.32 3.20 -1.48
N ASN A 18 -15.54 1.93 -1.15
CA ASN A 18 -16.11 1.49 0.12
C ASN A 18 -15.07 1.09 1.18
N ASN A 19 -13.78 1.16 0.86
CA ASN A 19 -12.71 0.81 1.79
C ASN A 19 -11.85 2.05 2.10
N ASP A 20 -12.18 2.73 3.20
CA ASP A 20 -11.48 3.95 3.63
C ASP A 20 -10.01 3.73 3.96
N ILE A 21 -9.64 2.54 4.41
CA ILE A 21 -8.28 2.19 4.78
C ILE A 21 -7.47 1.92 3.50
N ALA A 22 -7.99 1.08 2.61
CA ALA A 22 -7.34 0.82 1.32
C ALA A 22 -7.23 2.09 0.45
N LYS A 23 -8.18 3.04 0.55
CA LYS A 23 -8.03 4.37 -0.08
C LYS A 23 -6.84 5.15 0.45
N ALA A 24 -6.56 5.07 1.75
CA ALA A 24 -5.40 5.72 2.33
C ALA A 24 -4.10 5.06 1.84
N TYR A 25 -4.05 3.73 1.74
CA TYR A 25 -2.91 3.01 1.17
C TYR A 25 -2.69 3.36 -0.30
N TYR A 26 -3.76 3.41 -1.08
CA TYR A 26 -3.70 3.78 -2.50
C TYR A 26 -3.04 5.15 -2.71
N GLY A 27 -3.40 6.16 -1.90
CA GLY A 27 -2.77 7.47 -1.96
C GLY A 27 -1.24 7.40 -1.79
N CYS A 28 -0.77 6.69 -0.76
CA CYS A 28 0.66 6.50 -0.51
C CYS A 28 1.38 5.76 -1.64
N ILE A 29 0.76 4.70 -2.17
CA ILE A 29 1.37 3.88 -3.24
C ILE A 29 1.44 4.66 -4.55
N CYS A 30 0.39 5.43 -4.87
CA CYS A 30 0.40 6.30 -6.04
C CYS A 30 1.54 7.33 -6.00
N GLU A 31 1.84 7.91 -4.85
CA GLU A 31 2.96 8.86 -4.72
C GLU A 31 4.30 8.22 -5.09
N VAL A 32 4.50 6.94 -4.77
CA VAL A 32 5.71 6.19 -5.15
C VAL A 32 5.69 5.84 -6.64
N PHE A 33 4.53 5.38 -7.15
CA PHE A 33 4.40 4.94 -8.54
C PHE A 33 4.36 6.10 -9.54
N GLU A 34 4.11 7.34 -9.10
CA GLU A 34 4.14 8.54 -9.95
C GLU A 34 5.49 8.71 -10.67
N SER A 35 6.59 8.28 -10.06
CA SER A 35 7.93 8.30 -10.64
C SER A 35 8.11 7.31 -11.80
N HIS A 36 7.24 6.30 -11.90
CA HIS A 36 7.30 5.20 -12.87
C HIS A 36 6.17 5.27 -13.92
N LYS A 37 5.38 6.35 -13.93
CA LYS A 37 4.23 6.51 -14.83
C LYS A 37 4.59 6.55 -16.33
N ASP A 38 5.82 6.96 -16.64
CA ASP A 38 6.27 7.20 -18.02
C ASP A 38 6.67 5.89 -18.73
N ASP A 39 6.74 4.78 -18.00
CA ASP A 39 7.09 3.45 -18.52
C ASP A 39 5.91 2.74 -19.23
N GLY A 40 4.77 3.43 -19.41
CA GLY A 40 3.55 2.86 -19.99
C GLY A 40 2.87 1.82 -19.08
N VAL A 41 3.27 1.78 -17.81
CA VAL A 41 2.76 0.89 -16.77
C VAL A 41 1.39 1.40 -16.30
N ASP A 42 0.46 0.48 -16.10
CA ASP A 42 -0.83 0.78 -15.49
C ASP A 42 -0.69 0.97 -13.97
N THR A 43 -0.10 2.10 -13.58
CA THR A 43 0.19 2.44 -12.19
C THR A 43 -1.08 2.55 -11.34
N VAL A 44 -2.21 2.89 -11.95
CA VAL A 44 -3.51 2.97 -11.28
C VAL A 44 -3.98 1.59 -10.87
N ASN A 45 -4.01 0.62 -11.79
CA ASN A 45 -4.40 -0.74 -11.45
C ASN A 45 -3.38 -1.40 -10.52
N ALA A 46 -2.08 -1.18 -10.73
CA ALA A 46 -1.04 -1.69 -9.85
C ALA A 46 -1.19 -1.18 -8.41
N ALA A 47 -1.41 0.13 -8.22
CA ALA A 47 -1.62 0.72 -6.91
C ALA A 47 -2.95 0.26 -6.27
N THR A 48 -3.98 0.03 -7.07
CA THR A 48 -5.27 -0.51 -6.59
C THR A 48 -5.13 -1.92 -6.07
N GLU A 49 -4.48 -2.79 -6.83
CA GLU A 49 -4.24 -4.16 -6.41
C GLU A 49 -3.31 -4.22 -5.20
N ALA A 50 -2.26 -3.39 -5.16
CA ALA A 50 -1.35 -3.29 -4.03
C ALA A 50 -2.10 -2.87 -2.75
N SER A 51 -2.85 -1.78 -2.81
CA SER A 51 -3.61 -1.27 -1.65
C SER A 51 -4.61 -2.28 -1.10
N LEU A 52 -5.36 -2.96 -1.98
CA LEU A 52 -6.30 -4.01 -1.58
C LEU A 52 -5.58 -5.23 -1.00
N ALA A 53 -4.46 -5.63 -1.60
CA ALA A 53 -3.73 -6.80 -1.12
C ALA A 53 -3.10 -6.54 0.25
N ILE A 54 -2.54 -5.36 0.47
CA ILE A 54 -1.99 -4.94 1.76
C ILE A 54 -3.09 -4.91 2.84
N ASP A 55 -4.23 -4.29 2.55
CA ASP A 55 -5.37 -4.26 3.47
C ASP A 55 -5.82 -5.67 3.84
N ASN A 56 -5.95 -6.56 2.86
CA ASN A 56 -6.30 -7.95 3.10
C ASN A 56 -5.26 -8.68 3.96
N ILE A 57 -3.96 -8.48 3.71
CA ILE A 57 -2.89 -9.11 4.52
C ILE A 57 -3.00 -8.67 5.97
N ILE A 58 -3.10 -7.36 6.20
CA ILE A 58 -3.16 -6.78 7.55
C ILE A 58 -4.42 -7.28 8.27
N MET A 59 -5.58 -7.21 7.62
CA MET A 59 -6.86 -7.61 8.22
C MET A 59 -6.91 -9.10 8.55
N ASN A 60 -6.34 -9.97 7.70
CA ASN A 60 -6.28 -11.41 7.96
C ASN A 60 -5.24 -11.77 9.03
N MET A 61 -4.16 -10.99 9.13
CA MET A 61 -3.11 -11.25 10.11
C MET A 61 -3.33 -10.53 11.43
N ARG A 62 -4.30 -9.62 11.52
CA ARG A 62 -4.54 -8.83 12.72
C ARG A 62 -4.83 -9.74 13.92
N ILE A 63 -4.13 -9.51 15.02
CA ILE A 63 -4.39 -10.10 16.34
C ILE A 63 -4.43 -8.99 17.38
N VAL A 64 -4.88 -9.29 18.60
CA VAL A 64 -4.85 -8.33 19.71
C VAL A 64 -3.42 -7.82 19.93
N ASN A 65 -3.27 -6.50 20.07
CA ASN A 65 -1.99 -5.81 20.30
C ASN A 65 -0.93 -6.01 19.19
N TRP A 66 -1.33 -6.37 17.97
CA TRP A 66 -0.39 -6.56 16.86
C TRP A 66 0.45 -5.30 16.57
N THR A 67 -0.10 -4.11 16.82
CA THR A 67 0.58 -2.81 16.69
C THR A 67 1.80 -2.62 17.60
N THR A 68 1.94 -3.46 18.63
CA THR A 68 3.12 -3.48 19.53
C THR A 68 3.92 -4.78 19.41
N ASN A 69 3.41 -5.76 18.66
CA ASN A 69 4.05 -7.05 18.46
C ASN A 69 4.98 -6.98 17.23
N SER A 70 6.29 -6.86 17.48
CA SER A 70 7.30 -6.76 16.43
C SER A 70 7.38 -8.02 15.56
N ASP A 71 7.26 -9.22 16.14
CA ASP A 71 7.25 -10.48 15.38
C ASP A 71 6.07 -10.51 14.41
N ARG A 72 4.88 -10.11 14.87
CA ARG A 72 3.69 -10.07 14.02
C ARG A 72 3.81 -9.03 12.92
N GLN A 73 4.36 -7.86 13.22
CA GLN A 73 4.62 -6.83 12.21
C GLN A 73 5.65 -7.29 11.18
N ASN A 74 6.71 -8.00 11.59
CA ASN A 74 7.70 -8.54 10.68
C ASN A 74 7.09 -9.60 9.76
N GLN A 75 6.23 -10.48 10.28
CA GLN A 75 5.49 -11.43 9.44
C GLN A 75 4.56 -10.72 8.44
N MET A 76 3.90 -9.63 8.84
CA MET A 76 3.10 -8.82 7.92
C MET A 76 3.96 -8.14 6.85
N ARG A 77 5.11 -7.56 7.23
CA ARG A 77 6.08 -6.96 6.30
C ARG A 77 6.49 -7.94 5.23
N ASN A 78 6.98 -9.13 5.63
CA ASN A 78 7.41 -10.14 4.66
C ASN A 78 6.30 -10.51 3.67
N LYS A 79 5.04 -10.65 4.14
CA LYS A 79 3.92 -10.93 3.24
C LYS A 79 3.55 -9.78 2.32
N ILE A 80 3.66 -8.55 2.80
CA ILE A 80 3.41 -7.36 1.98
C ILE A 80 4.51 -7.26 0.92
N GLU A 81 5.78 -7.43 1.31
CA GLU A 81 6.94 -7.45 0.43
C GLU A 81 6.76 -8.49 -0.68
N ASP A 82 6.46 -9.75 -0.33
CA ASP A 82 6.17 -10.82 -1.29
C ASP A 82 5.11 -10.38 -2.30
N ARG A 83 4.04 -9.73 -1.82
CA ARG A 83 2.93 -9.29 -2.66
C ARG A 83 3.29 -8.12 -3.56
N ILE A 84 4.13 -7.20 -3.11
CA ILE A 84 4.63 -6.09 -3.93
C ILE A 84 5.54 -6.62 -5.03
N PHE A 85 6.40 -7.62 -4.74
CA PHE A 85 7.21 -8.28 -5.76
C PHE A 85 6.35 -8.99 -6.82
N GLU A 86 5.31 -9.72 -6.42
CA GLU A 86 4.38 -10.34 -7.37
C GLU A 86 3.71 -9.31 -8.29
N LEU A 87 3.36 -8.13 -7.76
CA LEU A 87 2.76 -7.05 -8.54
C LEU A 87 3.78 -6.40 -9.48
N ARG A 88 5.01 -6.18 -8.99
CA ARG A 88 6.13 -5.72 -9.81
C ARG A 88 6.29 -6.58 -11.06
N ASP A 89 6.35 -7.90 -10.88
CA ASP A 89 6.48 -8.85 -11.98
C ASP A 89 5.25 -8.86 -12.90
N LYS A 90 4.04 -8.75 -12.33
CA LYS A 90 2.78 -8.75 -13.08
C LYS A 90 2.62 -7.53 -13.99
N TYR A 91 2.99 -6.35 -13.51
CA TYR A 91 2.85 -5.09 -14.25
C TYR A 91 4.13 -4.69 -15.01
N ASN A 92 5.18 -5.51 -14.91
CA ASN A 92 6.44 -5.37 -15.63
C ASN A 92 7.09 -3.99 -15.45
N PHE A 93 7.21 -3.57 -14.19
CA PHE A 93 7.87 -2.32 -13.80
C PHE A 93 8.96 -2.60 -12.77
N GLU A 94 9.89 -1.67 -12.57
CA GLU A 94 10.94 -1.81 -11.56
C GLU A 94 10.64 -0.93 -10.35
N LEU A 95 10.74 -1.52 -9.16
CA LEU A 95 10.74 -0.78 -7.90
C LEU A 95 12.09 -1.01 -7.22
N ALA A 96 12.69 0.07 -6.72
CA ALA A 96 13.83 -0.02 -5.84
C ALA A 96 13.41 -0.60 -4.47
N PHE A 97 14.33 -1.26 -3.77
CA PHE A 97 14.06 -1.77 -2.43
C PHE A 97 13.61 -0.68 -1.46
N ASP A 98 14.22 0.52 -1.54
CA ASP A 98 13.83 1.67 -0.73
C ASP A 98 12.38 2.13 -1.00
N GLU A 99 11.88 1.96 -2.23
CA GLU A 99 10.50 2.29 -2.59
C GLU A 99 9.51 1.27 -2.02
N ILE A 100 9.88 -0.02 -2.06
CA ILE A 100 9.10 -1.11 -1.46
C ILE A 100 9.01 -0.92 0.06
N ASP A 101 10.14 -0.63 0.71
CA ASP A 101 10.21 -0.35 2.14
C ASP A 101 9.37 0.88 2.51
N SER A 102 9.44 1.96 1.72
CA SER A 102 8.63 3.16 1.92
C SER A 102 7.13 2.86 1.84
N ILE A 103 6.68 2.08 0.85
CA ILE A 103 5.28 1.65 0.73
C ILE A 103 4.86 0.85 1.96
N MET A 104 5.67 -0.13 2.36
CA MET A 104 5.38 -0.98 3.51
C MET A 104 5.21 -0.19 4.79
N ASP A 105 6.16 0.69 5.10
CA ASP A 105 6.14 1.45 6.34
C ASP A 105 4.98 2.45 6.38
N GLN A 106 4.71 3.16 5.27
CA GLN A 106 3.56 4.07 5.18
C GLN A 106 2.23 3.33 5.37
N CYS A 107 2.05 2.18 4.71
CA CYS A 107 0.81 1.40 4.86
C CYS A 107 0.67 0.81 6.27
N LEU A 108 1.75 0.30 6.86
CA LEU A 108 1.71 -0.22 8.23
C LEU A 108 1.42 0.87 9.26
N ASP A 109 1.97 2.07 9.09
CA ASP A 109 1.70 3.19 10.00
C ASP A 109 0.24 3.65 9.93
N ILE A 110 -0.33 3.72 8.72
CA ILE A 110 -1.77 3.96 8.56
C ILE A 110 -2.60 2.84 9.23
N ALA A 111 -2.22 1.57 9.04
CA ALA A 111 -2.91 0.45 9.68
C ALA A 111 -2.88 0.52 11.21
N LYS A 112 -1.71 0.83 11.81
CA LYS A 112 -1.58 0.94 13.28
C LYS A 112 -2.55 1.97 13.87
N VAL A 113 -2.84 3.04 13.13
CA VAL A 113 -3.77 4.11 13.56
C VAL A 113 -5.22 3.73 13.30
N ARG A 114 -5.53 3.08 12.17
CA ARG A 114 -6.90 2.82 11.72
C ARG A 114 -7.48 1.51 12.24
N VAL A 115 -6.65 0.49 12.46
CA VAL A 115 -7.03 -0.87 12.88
C VAL A 115 -6.05 -1.42 13.94
N PRO A 116 -6.04 -0.84 15.16
CA PRO A 116 -5.15 -1.28 16.22
C PRO A 116 -5.41 -2.71 16.73
#